data_AF-A0A972ZUV3-F1
#
_entry.id   AF-A0A972ZUV3-F1
#
_cell.length_a   1.000
_cell.length_b   1.000
_cell.length_c   1.000
_cell.angle_alpha   90.00
_cell.angle_beta   90.00
_cell.angle_gamma   90.00
#
_symmetry.space_group_name_H-M   'P 1'
#
loop_
_entity.id
_entity.type
_entity.pdbx_description
1 polymer ?
#
loop_
_entity_poly.entity_id
_entity_poly.type
_entity_poly.pdbx_seq_one_letter_code
_entity_poly.pdbx_strand_id
1 'polypeptide(L)'
;YDGVAKTAKSPKAKETFEFLRGEEEKHIKRFENLLSQVKKYEPSEAYPGEYFAYLKALSEGYVFTKKNKGTELAKNIKDEQQAIEAGVGFEKDSILFYHEMKKFVLGGEQRIVDKLIEEEQEHLRKLTEIKKAL
;
A
#
# COMPACT_ATOMS: atom_id res chain seq x y z
N TYR A 1 -7.25 7.03 -1.85
CA TYR A 1 -7.22 8.41 -1.34
C TYR A 1 -8.28 9.38 -1.89
N ASP A 2 -8.88 9.16 -3.08
CA ASP A 2 -9.88 10.09 -3.69
C ASP A 2 -11.04 10.56 -2.81
N GLY A 3 -11.64 9.66 -2.03
CA GLY A 3 -12.76 10.02 -1.16
C GLY A 3 -12.32 10.85 0.04
N VAL A 4 -11.12 10.58 0.55
CA VAL A 4 -10.56 11.20 1.75
C VAL A 4 -10.10 12.64 1.49
N ALA A 5 -9.44 12.89 0.35
CA ALA A 5 -8.97 14.23 -0.03
C ALA A 5 -10.10 15.28 -0.05
N LYS A 6 -11.34 14.86 -0.36
CA LYS A 6 -12.53 15.74 -0.39
C LYS A 6 -13.06 16.10 1.00
N THR A 7 -12.68 15.34 2.03
CA THR A 7 -13.15 15.51 3.41
C THR A 7 -12.13 16.23 4.31
N ALA A 8 -10.90 16.40 3.83
CA ALA A 8 -9.84 17.08 4.54
C ALA A 8 -10.18 18.57 4.75
N LYS A 9 -9.95 19.07 5.97
CA LYS A 9 -10.28 20.45 6.36
C LYS A 9 -9.05 21.34 6.39
N SER A 10 -7.90 20.78 6.79
CA SER A 10 -6.66 21.54 6.81
C SER A 10 -6.01 21.57 5.41
N PRO A 11 -5.43 22.71 4.98
CA PRO A 11 -4.70 22.79 3.72
C PRO A 11 -3.58 21.74 3.61
N LYS A 12 -2.87 21.48 4.71
CA LYS A 12 -1.76 20.51 4.78
C LYS A 12 -2.24 19.08 4.58
N ALA A 13 -3.36 18.68 5.20
CA ALA A 13 -3.91 17.34 5.00
C ALA A 13 -4.44 17.17 3.57
N LYS A 14 -5.11 18.20 3.03
CA LYS A 14 -5.59 18.16 1.64
C LYS A 14 -4.46 17.97 0.64
N GLU A 15 -3.39 18.77 0.75
CA GLU A 15 -2.19 18.65 -0.08
C GLU A 15 -1.57 17.27 0.04
N THR A 16 -1.46 16.74 1.27
CA THR A 16 -0.87 15.42 1.48
C THR A 16 -1.71 14.31 0.89
N PHE A 17 -3.05 14.35 1.04
CA PHE A 17 -3.92 13.34 0.43
C PHE A 17 -3.98 13.42 -1.09
N GLU A 18 -3.87 14.62 -1.67
CA GLU A 18 -3.73 14.81 -3.11
C GLU A 18 -2.39 14.28 -3.62
N PHE A 19 -1.30 14.48 -2.88
CA PHE A 19 0.00 13.89 -3.16
C PHE A 19 -0.07 12.36 -3.13
N LEU A 20 -0.55 11.77 -2.03
CA LEU A 20 -0.66 10.32 -1.85
C LEU A 20 -1.54 9.69 -2.93
N ARG A 21 -2.64 10.35 -3.30
CA ARG A 21 -3.48 9.94 -4.44
C ARG A 21 -2.68 9.80 -5.73
N GLY A 22 -1.80 10.76 -6.03
CA GLY A 22 -0.97 10.73 -7.24
C GLY A 22 0.10 9.63 -7.19
N GLU A 23 0.57 9.25 -6.00
CA GLU A 23 1.54 8.17 -5.83
C GLU A 23 0.92 6.79 -6.11
N GLU A 24 -0.34 6.56 -5.72
CA GLU A 24 -1.05 5.30 -5.98
C GLU A 24 -1.08 4.91 -7.48
N GLU A 25 -1.30 5.89 -8.36
CA GLU A 25 -1.28 5.64 -9.82
C GLU A 25 0.11 5.21 -10.31
N LYS A 26 1.17 5.73 -9.69
CA LYS A 26 2.55 5.35 -10.01
C LYS A 26 2.84 3.95 -9.47
N HIS A 27 2.36 3.62 -8.28
CA HIS A 27 2.51 2.29 -7.69
C HIS A 27 1.86 1.22 -8.55
N ILE A 28 0.61 1.42 -8.99
CA ILE A 28 -0.08 0.48 -9.88
C ILE A 28 0.77 0.18 -11.12
N LYS A 29 1.27 1.21 -11.81
CA LYS A 29 2.10 1.04 -13.01
C LYS A 29 3.41 0.29 -12.72
N ARG A 30 4.04 0.56 -11.57
CA ARG A 30 5.26 -0.14 -11.16
C ARG A 30 4.99 -1.61 -10.83
N PHE A 31 3.86 -1.92 -10.20
CA PHE A 31 3.43 -3.29 -9.94
C PHE A 31 3.09 -4.05 -11.22
N GLU A 32 2.38 -3.43 -12.16
CA GLU A 32 2.11 -4.02 -13.47
C GLU A 32 3.41 -4.34 -14.23
N ASN A 33 4.38 -3.41 -14.19
CA ASN A 33 5.69 -3.64 -14.78
C ASN A 33 6.43 -4.79 -14.09
N LEU A 34 6.51 -4.79 -12.75
CA LEU A 34 7.09 -5.90 -11.98
C LEU A 34 6.45 -7.25 -12.35
N LEU A 35 5.11 -7.32 -12.38
CA LEU A 35 4.38 -8.54 -12.73
C LEU A 35 4.74 -9.04 -14.14
N SER A 36 4.93 -8.14 -15.10
CA SER A 36 5.34 -8.48 -16.46
C SER A 36 6.74 -9.09 -16.56
N GLN A 37 7.60 -8.80 -15.58
CA GLN A 37 8.99 -9.26 -15.54
C GLN A 37 9.19 -10.54 -14.71
N VAL A 38 8.21 -10.90 -13.86
CA VAL A 38 8.20 -12.17 -13.13
C VAL A 38 8.08 -13.33 -14.12
N LYS A 39 9.23 -13.88 -14.55
CA LYS A 39 9.30 -15.16 -15.25
C LYS A 39 9.16 -16.28 -14.23
N LYS A 40 8.09 -17.07 -14.39
CA LYS A 40 7.82 -18.38 -13.78
C LYS A 40 8.64 -18.67 -12.52
N TYR A 41 8.07 -18.33 -11.36
CA TYR A 41 8.64 -18.63 -10.06
C TYR A 41 8.72 -20.14 -9.84
N GLU A 42 9.94 -20.67 -9.66
CA GLU A 42 10.19 -22.01 -9.14
C GLU A 42 10.66 -21.88 -7.69
N PRO A 43 9.78 -22.10 -6.70
CA PRO A 43 10.16 -22.03 -5.29
C PRO A 43 11.26 -23.05 -4.96
N SER A 44 12.31 -22.58 -4.31
CA SER A 44 13.36 -23.40 -3.68
C SER A 44 12.87 -24.07 -2.36
N GLU A 45 11.69 -23.68 -1.87
CA GLU A 45 11.19 -24.12 -0.57
C GLU A 45 10.61 -25.54 -0.59
N ALA A 46 10.82 -26.26 0.52
CA ALA A 46 10.37 -27.64 0.70
C ALA A 46 8.84 -27.81 0.69
N TYR A 47 8.07 -26.73 0.90
CA TYR A 47 6.59 -26.75 0.92
C TYR A 47 5.99 -25.49 0.26
N PRO A 48 6.05 -25.37 -1.08
CA PRO A 48 5.57 -24.19 -1.81
C PRO A 48 4.12 -23.81 -1.52
N GLY A 49 3.25 -24.80 -1.29
CA GLY A 49 1.81 -24.60 -1.15
C GLY A 49 1.39 -23.84 0.10
N GLU A 50 2.02 -24.08 1.24
CA GLU A 50 1.66 -23.44 2.52
C GLU A 50 2.03 -21.95 2.50
N TYR A 51 3.19 -21.63 1.95
CA TYR A 51 3.66 -20.26 1.87
C TYR A 51 2.88 -19.44 0.83
N PHE A 52 2.48 -20.06 -0.30
CA PHE A 52 1.51 -19.44 -1.22
C PHE A 52 0.13 -19.22 -0.58
N ALA A 53 -0.35 -20.15 0.24
CA ALA A 53 -1.61 -19.99 0.96
C ALA A 53 -1.53 -18.84 1.98
N TYR A 54 -0.39 -18.71 2.69
CA TYR A 54 -0.10 -17.57 3.56
C TYR A 54 -0.14 -16.25 2.80
N LEU A 55 0.60 -16.14 1.68
CA LEU A 55 0.59 -14.94 0.85
C LEU A 55 -0.82 -14.59 0.36
N LYS A 56 -1.59 -15.60 -0.07
CA LYS A 56 -2.96 -15.40 -0.53
C LYS A 56 -3.82 -14.86 0.62
N ALA A 57 -3.77 -15.48 1.79
CA ALA A 57 -4.51 -15.03 2.97
C ALA A 57 -4.10 -13.61 3.40
N LEU A 58 -2.80 -13.31 3.37
CA LEU A 58 -2.24 -11.99 3.64
C LEU A 58 -2.80 -10.96 2.64
N SER A 59 -2.75 -11.28 1.34
CA SER A 59 -3.29 -10.43 0.29
C SER A 59 -4.80 -10.21 0.43
N GLU A 60 -5.58 -11.24 0.77
CA GLU A 60 -7.02 -11.13 0.99
C GLU A 60 -7.38 -10.27 2.22
N GLY A 61 -6.46 -10.15 3.19
CA GLY A 61 -6.63 -9.26 4.34
C GLY A 61 -6.59 -7.78 3.96
N TYR A 62 -5.83 -7.42 2.93
CA TYR A 62 -5.57 -6.02 2.59
C TYR A 62 -6.68 -5.34 1.80
N VAL A 63 -6.78 -4.03 2.02
CA VAL A 63 -7.83 -3.21 1.42
C VAL A 63 -7.56 -2.92 -0.06
N PHE A 64 -6.30 -2.80 -0.47
CA PHE A 64 -5.92 -2.50 -1.85
C PHE A 64 -6.11 -3.69 -2.81
N THR A 65 -6.25 -4.92 -2.29
CA THR A 65 -6.45 -6.13 -3.12
C THR A 65 -7.93 -6.41 -3.41
N LYS A 66 -8.85 -5.78 -2.68
CA LYS A 66 -10.30 -6.00 -2.79
C LYS A 66 -10.95 -4.86 -3.56
N LYS A 67 -11.53 -5.20 -4.72
CA LYS A 67 -12.30 -4.27 -5.55
C LYS A 67 -13.33 -3.53 -4.69
N ASN A 68 -13.36 -2.20 -4.82
CA ASN A 68 -14.27 -1.26 -4.14
C ASN A 68 -14.08 -1.12 -2.61
N LYS A 69 -13.22 -1.89 -1.94
CA LYS A 69 -13.09 -1.82 -0.48
C LYS A 69 -12.53 -0.48 0.00
N GLY A 70 -11.60 0.11 -0.75
CA GLY A 70 -11.14 1.48 -0.51
C GLY A 70 -12.25 2.53 -0.65
N THR A 71 -13.19 2.34 -1.57
CA THR A 71 -14.36 3.23 -1.74
C THR A 71 -15.37 3.05 -0.61
N GLU A 72 -15.60 1.83 -0.16
CA GLU A 72 -16.47 1.53 0.99
C GLU A 72 -15.93 2.12 2.29
N LEU A 73 -14.61 1.97 2.54
CA LEU A 73 -13.95 2.59 3.67
C LEU A 73 -14.05 4.11 3.60
N ALA A 74 -13.83 4.70 2.41
CA ALA A 74 -13.97 6.13 2.22
C ALA A 74 -15.38 6.67 2.52
N LYS A 75 -16.44 5.88 2.27
CA LYS A 75 -17.83 6.26 2.62
C LYS A 75 -18.08 6.30 4.13
N ASN A 76 -17.35 5.50 4.90
CA ASN A 76 -17.53 5.38 6.34
C ASN A 76 -16.66 6.35 7.15
N ILE A 77 -15.70 7.02 6.51
CA ILE A 77 -14.85 8.03 7.13
C ILE A 77 -15.68 9.30 7.36
N LYS A 78 -15.84 9.68 8.63
CA LYS A 78 -16.69 10.81 9.04
C LYS A 78 -15.93 12.11 9.26
N ASP A 79 -14.64 12.01 9.53
CA ASP A 79 -13.79 13.13 9.88
C ASP A 79 -12.35 12.91 9.41
N GLU A 80 -11.57 14.00 9.44
CA GLU A 80 -10.18 14.03 8.98
C GLU A 80 -9.28 13.08 9.78
N GLN A 81 -9.56 12.88 11.08
CA GLN A 81 -8.80 11.99 11.95
C GLN A 81 -8.97 10.53 11.53
N GLN A 82 -10.20 10.08 11.31
CA GLN A 82 -10.49 8.74 10.78
C GLN A 82 -9.85 8.52 9.41
N ALA A 83 -9.79 9.58 8.61
CA ALA A 83 -9.19 9.52 7.28
C ALA A 83 -7.67 9.29 7.33
N ILE A 84 -6.98 10.00 8.23
CA ILE A 84 -5.55 9.82 8.46
C ILE A 84 -5.27 8.47 9.10
N GLU A 85 -6.10 8.01 10.04
CA GLU A 85 -5.95 6.68 10.63
C GLU A 85 -6.10 5.56 9.60
N ALA A 86 -7.07 5.68 8.70
CA ALA A 86 -7.21 4.75 7.58
C ALA A 86 -5.98 4.77 6.67
N GLY A 87 -5.48 5.96 6.30
CA GLY A 87 -4.24 6.09 5.51
C GLY A 87 -3.04 5.45 6.19
N VAL A 88 -2.82 5.71 7.48
CA VAL A 88 -1.75 5.09 8.29
C VAL A 88 -1.87 3.56 8.28
N GLY A 89 -3.10 3.04 8.35
CA GLY A 89 -3.35 1.60 8.22
C GLY A 89 -2.94 1.07 6.85
N PHE A 90 -3.33 1.75 5.77
CA PHE A 90 -2.98 1.34 4.40
C PHE A 90 -1.48 1.32 4.17
N GLU A 91 -0.74 2.36 4.59
CA GLU A 91 0.72 2.38 4.39
C GLU A 91 1.42 1.24 5.13
N LYS A 92 0.99 0.92 6.36
CA LYS A 92 1.55 -0.20 7.13
C LYS A 92 1.29 -1.55 6.46
N ASP A 93 0.07 -1.73 5.98
CA ASP A 93 -0.35 -2.93 5.27
C ASP A 93 0.45 -3.11 3.98
N SER A 94 0.64 -2.02 3.21
CA SER A 94 1.47 -2.01 2.00
C SER A 94 2.92 -2.37 2.30
N ILE A 95 3.54 -1.75 3.32
CA ILE A 95 4.92 -2.06 3.75
C ILE A 95 5.07 -3.54 4.07
N LEU A 96 4.18 -4.11 4.89
CA LEU A 96 4.22 -5.52 5.26
C LEU A 96 4.07 -6.42 4.03
N PHE A 97 3.12 -6.11 3.15
CA PHE A 97 2.91 -6.87 1.92
C PHE A 97 4.15 -6.84 1.02
N TYR A 98 4.76 -5.68 0.82
CA TYR A 98 5.92 -5.53 -0.07
C TYR A 98 7.14 -6.26 0.48
N HIS A 99 7.33 -6.28 1.81
CA HIS A 99 8.37 -7.10 2.44
C HIS A 99 8.18 -8.59 2.19
N GLU A 100 6.95 -9.10 2.30
CA GLU A 100 6.64 -10.50 2.00
C GLU A 100 6.80 -10.81 0.52
N MET A 101 6.31 -9.93 -0.36
CA MET A 101 6.43 -10.06 -1.81
C MET A 101 7.91 -10.06 -2.26
N LYS A 102 8.79 -9.27 -1.62
CA LYS A 102 10.22 -9.20 -1.97
C LYS A 102 10.89 -10.57 -2.01
N LYS A 103 10.46 -11.51 -1.16
CA LYS A 103 11.00 -12.88 -1.08
C LYS A 103 10.75 -13.70 -2.35
N PHE A 104 9.81 -13.26 -3.21
CA PHE A 104 9.42 -13.93 -4.46
C PHE A 104 9.96 -13.22 -5.71
N VAL A 105 10.47 -12.01 -5.53
CA VAL A 105 11.04 -11.23 -6.63
C VAL A 105 12.48 -11.66 -6.86
N LEU A 106 12.83 -11.90 -8.13
CA LEU A 106 14.20 -12.27 -8.53
C LEU A 106 15.20 -11.22 -8.02
N GLY A 107 16.40 -11.65 -7.61
CA GLY A 107 17.37 -10.78 -6.94
C GLY A 107 17.72 -9.47 -7.67
N GLY A 108 17.64 -9.44 -9.00
CA GLY A 108 17.86 -8.22 -9.80
C GLY A 108 16.76 -7.16 -9.64
N GLU A 109 15.55 -7.56 -9.27
CA GLU A 109 14.36 -6.69 -9.21
C GLU A 109 13.94 -6.37 -7.76
N GLN A 110 14.55 -7.02 -6.77
CA GLN A 110 14.31 -6.72 -5.35
C GLN A 110 14.56 -5.25 -4.99
N ARG A 111 15.48 -4.58 -5.70
CA ARG A 111 15.75 -3.14 -5.53
C ARG A 111 14.55 -2.26 -5.89
N ILE A 112 13.67 -2.71 -6.78
CA ILE A 112 12.45 -1.98 -7.13
C ILE A 112 11.46 -2.07 -5.96
N VAL A 113 11.34 -3.26 -5.35
CA VAL A 113 10.50 -3.49 -4.17
C VAL A 113 11.02 -2.68 -2.98
N ASP A 114 12.34 -2.61 -2.79
CA ASP A 114 12.94 -1.79 -1.73
C ASP A 114 12.57 -0.30 -1.87
N LYS A 115 12.62 0.25 -3.08
CA LYS A 115 12.20 1.63 -3.34
C LYS A 115 10.72 1.86 -3.04
N LEU A 116 9.85 0.89 -3.35
CA LEU A 116 8.43 0.97 -3.01
C LEU A 116 8.25 0.99 -1.49
N ILE A 117 8.96 0.13 -0.75
CA ILE A 117 8.94 0.12 0.71
C ILE A 117 9.39 1.46 1.30
N GLU A 118 10.48 2.05 0.79
CA GLU A 118 10.98 3.36 1.21
C GLU A 118 9.95 4.48 0.98
N GLU A 119 9.24 4.45 -0.16
CA GLU A 119 8.17 5.41 -0.47
C GLU A 119 7.01 5.31 0.53
N GLU A 120 6.49 4.11 0.81
CA GLU A 120 5.39 3.95 1.78
C GLU A 120 5.81 4.29 3.21
N GLN A 121 7.08 4.05 3.58
CA GLN A 121 7.61 4.48 4.88
C GLN A 121 7.60 6.01 5.01
N GLU A 122 7.93 6.73 3.93
CA GLU A 122 7.87 8.18 3.90
C GLU A 122 6.42 8.70 3.93
N HIS A 123 5.49 8.02 3.24
CA HIS A 123 4.05 8.28 3.33
C HIS A 123 3.52 8.13 4.75
N LEU A 124 3.87 7.01 5.40
CA LEU A 124 3.52 6.73 6.79
C LEU A 124 4.06 7.81 7.75
N ARG A 125 5.30 8.27 7.54
CA ARG A 125 5.88 9.37 8.32
C ARG A 125 5.06 10.64 8.17
N LYS A 126 4.77 11.07 6.94
CA LYS A 126 3.98 12.28 6.64
C LYS A 126 2.59 12.22 7.25
N LEU A 127 1.88 11.10 7.11
CA LEU A 127 0.56 10.89 7.70
C LEU A 127 0.59 10.94 9.22
N THR A 128 1.61 10.34 9.84
CA THR A 128 1.80 10.36 11.29
C THR A 128 2.10 11.78 11.82
N GLU A 129 2.82 12.60 11.06
CA GLU A 129 3.06 14.00 11.40
C GLU A 129 1.77 14.83 11.36
N ILE A 130 0.90 14.61 10.37
CA ILE A 130 -0.41 15.28 10.32
C ILE A 130 -1.27 14.80 11.49
N LYS A 131 -1.28 13.49 11.78
CA LYS A 131 -2.03 12.94 12.92
C LYS A 131 -1.66 13.60 14.25
N LYS A 132 -0.38 13.93 14.46
CA LYS A 132 0.10 14.61 15.68
C LYS A 132 -0.26 16.10 15.74
N ALA A 133 -0.57 16.71 14.59
CA ALA A 133 -0.86 18.13 14.47
C ALA A 133 -2.37 18.44 14.47
N LEU A 134 -3.21 17.40 14.52
CA LEU A 134 -4.66 17.47 14.75
C LEU A 134 -4.97 17.34 16.23
#